data_AF-A0A7R9CMH5-F1
#
_entry.id   AF-A0A7R9CMH5-F1
#
_cell.length_a   1.000
_cell.length_b   1.000
_cell.length_c   1.000
_cell.angle_alpha   90.00
_cell.angle_beta   90.00
_cell.angle_gamma   90.00
#
_symmetry.space_group_name_H-M   'P 1'
#
loop_
_entity.id
_entity.type
_entity.pdbx_description
1 polymer ?
#
loop_
_entity_poly.entity_id
_entity_poly.type
_entity_poly.pdbx_seq_one_letter_code
_entity_poly.pdbx_strand_id
1 'polypeptide(L)'
;MNSDRNETYKERKGGGVWGNMLKSMIPLCSGKLEHRSRLPCSSIYPTAPVLEVFSPLLQGLFFTMHSASIIGNKHREPIQSLSELLDIRCGPSGNIRPICQLLTHQVQFLPDTVTLAVGRELARTSFLGPFLSVSVFAEDEPKVAEKFFSGNTASDKSLNQTLRQELENTRVMFHDILVNGSSREATLSYLAMLLRNNEKRAQIHIDERSVAGDGFMLNLLSVMQMLAIKVKLDKVDMFYPFHPSSTIDIKNETRLKFTSQEVATWVDELSRSKTHKWREPKFPTQCWFLTLHLHHTSLLPACQKYQRRLRALRDLQKLVRAPFFYTMVDEMQATEAQWKEMHFAARNKELIKHWKQQIKKLTRSKACADAGLLDENLLRRSLQFYTSVAEFLLAALAIPGAGSPSSLPLPGEGPPIFSALPEWYVEDIAEFLLFALHISKCVLILVHRFCPSVVADSVEDSLVTWLLVGVCSPHYFRNPYLIAKIIEVLFVVNPGIQPRTEQLHARIMAHPISETQLPSCLMKFYTGEEEGDQFPSILMKIEF
;
A
#
# COMPACT_ATOMS: atom_id res chain seq x y z
N MET A 1 -9.24 4.32 44.34
CA MET A 1 -7.88 4.71 44.77
C MET A 1 -6.93 3.61 44.32
N ASN A 2 -6.03 3.92 43.38
CA ASN A 2 -4.81 3.18 43.02
C ASN A 2 -4.22 3.88 41.79
N SER A 3 -3.43 4.93 42.03
CA SER A 3 -2.43 5.38 41.07
C SER A 3 -1.14 4.54 41.25
N ASP A 4 -0.07 4.93 40.54
CA ASP A 4 1.31 4.51 40.82
C ASP A 4 1.72 3.12 40.33
N ARG A 5 1.54 2.90 39.02
CA ARG A 5 2.44 2.05 38.19
C ARG A 5 2.69 2.66 36.80
N ASN A 6 3.10 3.93 36.75
CA ASN A 6 3.33 4.61 35.46
C ASN A 6 4.57 5.52 35.43
N GLU A 7 5.61 5.18 36.21
CA GLU A 7 6.91 5.86 36.20
C GLU A 7 8.07 4.87 36.01
N THR A 8 8.39 4.55 34.74
CA THR A 8 9.68 3.91 34.39
C THR A 8 10.10 4.09 32.93
N TYR A 9 9.46 5.02 32.19
CA TYR A 9 9.71 5.25 30.74
C TYR A 9 10.13 6.69 30.39
N LYS A 10 10.68 7.43 31.36
CA LYS A 10 11.30 8.75 31.16
C LYS A 10 12.70 8.82 31.76
N GLU A 11 13.69 8.19 31.13
CA GLU A 11 15.11 8.61 31.17
C GLU A 11 16.03 7.70 30.31
N ARG A 12 15.88 7.77 28.98
CA ARG A 12 16.94 7.38 28.03
C ARG A 12 17.02 8.34 26.83
N LYS A 13 17.12 9.64 27.10
CA LYS A 13 17.67 10.59 26.11
C LYS A 13 19.19 10.64 26.22
N GLY A 14 19.82 9.51 25.87
CA GLY A 14 21.25 9.48 25.62
C GLY A 14 21.54 10.29 24.35
N GLY A 15 22.13 11.48 24.51
CA GLY A 15 22.73 12.17 23.38
C GLY A 15 23.90 11.32 22.88
N GLY A 16 23.70 10.58 21.79
CA GLY A 16 24.72 9.77 21.15
C GLY A 16 25.95 10.61 20.76
N VAL A 17 27.08 9.93 20.53
CA VAL A 17 28.41 10.51 20.28
C VAL A 17 28.38 11.73 19.35
N TRP A 18 27.60 11.65 18.27
CA TRP A 18 27.36 12.74 17.32
C TRP A 18 26.83 14.04 17.94
N GLY A 19 25.89 13.98 18.88
CA GLY A 19 25.32 15.16 19.54
C GLY A 19 26.32 15.92 20.41
N ASN A 20 27.32 15.22 20.97
CA ASN A 20 28.40 15.85 21.72
C ASN A 20 29.51 16.35 20.78
N MET A 21 29.78 15.64 19.69
CA MET A 21 30.73 16.06 18.64
C MET A 21 30.23 17.31 17.87
N LEU A 22 28.93 17.42 17.60
CA LEU A 22 28.33 18.64 17.06
C LEU A 22 28.37 19.80 18.06
N LYS A 23 28.13 19.55 19.36
CA LYS A 23 28.25 20.60 20.40
C LYS A 23 29.66 21.16 20.54
N SER A 24 30.71 20.41 20.20
CA SER A 24 32.08 20.94 20.13
C SER A 24 32.42 21.58 18.77
N MET A 25 31.85 21.11 17.66
CA MET A 25 32.07 21.69 16.33
C MET A 25 31.31 23.00 16.06
N ILE A 26 30.12 23.19 16.64
CA ILE A 26 29.31 24.40 16.46
C ILE A 26 30.06 25.66 16.96
N PRO A 27 30.66 25.69 18.18
CA PRO A 27 31.51 26.81 18.62
C PRO A 27 32.75 27.04 17.75
N LEU A 28 33.37 25.96 17.23
CA LEU A 28 34.55 26.06 16.36
C LEU A 28 34.22 26.72 15.01
N CYS A 29 32.99 26.60 14.52
CA CYS A 29 32.52 27.36 13.36
C CYS A 29 32.19 28.83 13.69
N SER A 30 31.91 29.16 14.95
CA SER A 30 31.70 30.55 15.42
C SER A 30 33.02 31.32 15.60
N GLY A 31 34.11 30.64 15.96
CA GLY A 31 35.41 31.23 16.32
C GLY A 31 36.20 31.92 15.21
N LYS A 32 35.64 32.07 14.00
CA LYS A 32 36.23 32.86 12.89
C LYS A 32 35.34 34.03 12.45
N LEU A 33 34.40 34.47 13.29
CA LEU A 33 33.47 35.58 13.03
C LEU A 33 33.65 36.79 13.98
N GLU A 34 34.79 36.89 14.66
CA GLU A 34 35.20 38.16 15.28
C GLU A 34 35.73 39.11 14.20
N HIS A 35 35.20 40.34 14.16
CA HIS A 35 35.42 41.36 13.13
C HIS A 35 34.87 41.10 11.71
N ARG A 36 33.53 41.09 11.56
CA ARG A 36 32.82 42.20 10.88
C ARG A 36 31.28 42.02 10.91
N SER A 37 30.58 43.12 11.20
CA SER A 37 29.17 43.43 10.86
C SER A 37 28.13 42.30 10.94
N ARG A 38 27.28 42.38 11.98
CA ARG A 38 25.88 41.90 12.06
C ARG A 38 25.37 41.13 10.82
N LEU A 39 25.50 39.80 10.82
CA LEU A 39 24.73 38.97 9.88
C LEU A 39 23.27 38.89 10.36
N PRO A 40 22.28 39.28 9.55
CA PRO A 40 20.88 39.20 9.94
C PRO A 40 20.41 37.74 9.99
N CYS A 41 19.58 37.42 10.99
CA CYS A 41 18.99 36.09 11.21
C CYS A 41 17.88 35.77 10.18
N SER A 42 18.22 35.77 8.89
CA SER A 42 17.25 35.67 7.78
C SER A 42 17.72 34.81 6.60
N SER A 43 18.89 34.17 6.67
CA SER A 43 19.33 33.23 5.62
C SER A 43 18.60 31.89 5.75
N ILE A 44 17.69 31.66 4.80
CA ILE A 44 16.88 30.43 4.64
C ILE A 44 17.73 29.23 4.13
N TYR A 45 19.02 29.47 3.85
CA TYR A 45 19.97 28.50 3.30
C TYR A 45 20.86 27.87 4.39
N PRO A 46 21.24 26.59 4.26
CA PRO A 46 22.31 26.01 5.07
C PRO A 46 23.61 26.83 4.91
N THR A 47 24.28 27.12 6.01
CA THR A 47 25.56 27.85 5.95
C THR A 47 26.66 26.99 5.31
N ALA A 48 27.60 27.61 4.61
CA ALA A 48 28.67 26.90 3.88
C ALA A 48 29.40 25.79 4.69
N PRO A 49 29.73 25.98 5.98
CA PRO A 49 30.36 24.91 6.77
C PRO A 49 29.46 23.68 7.00
N VAL A 50 28.13 23.87 7.05
CA VAL A 50 27.16 22.77 7.18
C VAL A 50 27.08 21.99 5.86
N LEU A 51 27.12 22.69 4.71
CA LEU A 51 27.18 22.07 3.39
C LEU A 51 28.43 21.19 3.22
N GLU A 52 29.61 21.73 3.56
CA GLU A 52 30.90 21.05 3.40
C GLU A 52 31.03 19.79 4.27
N VAL A 53 30.53 19.80 5.51
CA VAL A 53 30.64 18.66 6.43
C VAL A 53 29.54 17.62 6.22
N PHE A 54 28.28 18.04 6.08
CA PHE A 54 27.15 17.11 6.10
C PHE A 54 26.77 16.57 4.73
N SER A 55 27.07 17.25 3.62
CA SER A 55 26.81 16.66 2.29
C SER A 55 27.62 15.38 2.06
N PRO A 56 28.95 15.33 2.31
CA PRO A 56 29.71 14.08 2.18
C PRO A 56 29.21 12.95 3.09
N LEU A 57 28.72 13.26 4.30
CA LEU A 57 28.12 12.27 5.20
C LEU A 57 26.81 11.71 4.62
N LEU A 58 25.91 12.57 4.12
CA LEU A 58 24.67 12.16 3.46
C LEU A 58 24.95 11.30 2.21
N GLN A 59 25.94 11.69 1.40
CA GLN A 59 26.40 10.90 0.25
C GLN A 59 26.98 9.55 0.68
N GLY A 60 27.78 9.50 1.75
CA GLY A 60 28.31 8.27 2.32
C GLY A 60 27.21 7.29 2.71
N LEU A 61 26.19 7.76 3.45
CA LEU A 61 25.02 6.95 3.83
C LEU A 61 24.23 6.45 2.61
N PHE A 62 24.02 7.31 1.61
CA PHE A 62 23.39 6.97 0.33
C PHE A 62 24.15 5.86 -0.41
N PHE A 63 25.47 5.99 -0.58
CA PHE A 63 26.29 4.94 -1.20
C PHE A 63 26.31 3.64 -0.39
N THR A 64 26.40 3.71 0.96
CA THR A 64 26.32 2.50 1.80
C THR A 64 25.00 1.77 1.57
N MET A 65 23.87 2.49 1.54
CA MET A 65 22.54 1.89 1.36
C MET A 65 22.32 1.22 0.00
N HIS A 66 23.04 1.59 -1.06
CA HIS A 66 23.00 0.87 -2.35
C HIS A 66 23.48 -0.59 -2.25
N SER A 67 24.35 -0.87 -1.27
CA SER A 67 24.91 -2.21 -1.01
C SER A 67 24.30 -2.89 0.22
N ALA A 68 23.42 -2.18 0.93
CA ALA A 68 22.75 -2.68 2.11
C ALA A 68 21.68 -3.71 1.76
N SER A 69 21.37 -4.56 2.72
CA SER A 69 20.45 -5.68 2.59
C SER A 69 19.83 -5.98 3.94
N ILE A 70 18.65 -6.60 3.93
CA ILE A 70 18.09 -7.23 5.13
C ILE A 70 18.94 -8.42 5.60
N ILE A 71 19.70 -9.04 4.70
CA ILE A 71 20.67 -10.09 5.00
C ILE A 71 21.83 -9.53 5.83
N GLY A 72 21.89 -9.95 7.09
CA GLY A 72 22.95 -9.52 8.01
C GLY A 72 22.78 -8.09 8.50
N ASN A 73 21.56 -7.54 8.42
CA ASN A 73 21.15 -6.29 9.06
C ASN A 73 21.95 -5.02 8.68
N LYS A 74 22.65 -5.05 7.52
CA LYS A 74 23.52 -3.95 7.05
C LYS A 74 22.79 -2.63 6.78
N HIS A 75 21.47 -2.67 6.64
CA HIS A 75 20.62 -1.50 6.46
C HIS A 75 20.39 -0.71 7.76
N ARG A 76 20.50 -1.34 8.94
CA ARG A 76 20.08 -0.72 10.21
C ARG A 76 20.91 0.51 10.56
N GLU A 77 22.24 0.39 10.56
CA GLU A 77 23.17 1.45 10.98
C GLU A 77 23.11 2.69 10.07
N PRO A 78 23.06 2.59 8.72
CA PRO A 78 22.86 3.76 7.87
C PRO A 78 21.50 4.44 8.04
N ILE A 79 20.41 3.68 8.25
CA ILE A 79 19.07 4.25 8.46
C ILE A 79 19.00 4.95 9.83
N GLN A 80 19.53 4.32 10.88
CA GLN A 80 19.63 4.93 12.21
C GLN A 80 20.46 6.21 12.15
N SER A 81 21.62 6.17 11.50
CA SER A 81 22.50 7.33 11.32
C SER A 81 21.80 8.47 10.56
N LEU A 82 21.05 8.16 9.49
CA LEU A 82 20.25 9.15 8.76
C LEU A 82 19.15 9.76 9.66
N SER A 83 18.45 8.93 10.45
CA SER A 83 17.43 9.39 11.39
C SER A 83 18.00 10.31 12.48
N GLU A 84 19.13 9.93 13.09
CA GLU A 84 19.85 10.75 14.08
C GLU A 84 20.31 12.10 13.51
N LEU A 85 20.85 12.11 12.28
CA LEU A 85 21.24 13.34 11.58
C LEU A 85 20.03 14.24 11.27
N LEU A 86 18.87 13.68 10.95
CA LEU A 86 17.65 14.43 10.61
C LEU A 86 16.86 14.90 11.84
N ASP A 87 17.09 14.33 13.04
CA ASP A 87 16.60 14.92 14.30
C ASP A 87 17.49 16.01 14.91
N ILE A 88 18.59 16.37 14.23
CA ILE A 88 19.37 17.57 14.60
C ILE A 88 18.49 18.82 14.43
N ARG A 89 18.30 19.53 15.56
CA ARG A 89 17.52 20.76 15.66
C ARG A 89 18.39 21.94 16.07
N CYS A 90 18.14 23.10 15.47
CA CYS A 90 18.90 24.32 15.66
C CYS A 90 17.97 25.54 15.85
N GLY A 91 18.59 26.66 16.25
CA GLY A 91 17.93 27.95 16.44
C GLY A 91 17.19 28.10 17.79
N PRO A 92 16.78 29.32 18.17
CA PRO A 92 16.23 29.61 19.51
C PRO A 92 14.95 28.84 19.85
N SER A 93 14.16 28.47 18.84
CA SER A 93 12.91 27.73 18.98
C SER A 93 13.05 26.21 18.79
N GLY A 94 14.25 25.71 18.44
CA GLY A 94 14.47 24.29 18.13
C GLY A 94 13.70 23.76 16.91
N ASN A 95 13.11 24.63 16.09
CA ASN A 95 12.28 24.24 14.93
C ASN A 95 13.05 24.14 13.61
N ILE A 96 14.30 24.65 13.55
CA ILE A 96 15.11 24.58 12.33
C ILE A 96 15.79 23.21 12.27
N ARG A 97 15.55 22.46 11.19
CA ARG A 97 16.22 21.17 10.91
C ARG A 97 17.11 21.34 9.68
N PRO A 98 18.36 21.83 9.85
CA PRO A 98 19.20 22.20 8.71
C PRO A 98 19.55 20.99 7.84
N ILE A 99 19.65 19.79 8.42
CA ILE A 99 19.96 18.57 7.65
C ILE A 99 18.74 18.10 6.82
N CYS A 100 17.51 18.29 7.29
CA CYS A 100 16.31 18.00 6.48
C CYS A 100 16.22 18.92 5.25
N GLN A 101 16.60 20.20 5.41
CA GLN A 101 16.69 21.13 4.28
C GLN A 101 17.88 20.77 3.37
N LEU A 102 19.05 20.46 3.93
CA LEU A 102 20.22 20.05 3.15
C LEU A 102 19.95 18.79 2.31
N LEU A 103 19.18 17.85 2.84
CA LEU A 103 18.80 16.62 2.15
C LEU A 103 17.98 16.89 0.89
N THR A 104 17.05 17.87 0.90
CA THR A 104 16.26 18.22 -0.30
C THR A 104 17.05 18.98 -1.35
N HIS A 105 18.21 19.52 -0.99
CA HIS A 105 19.12 20.22 -1.90
C HIS A 105 20.27 19.32 -2.41
N GLN A 106 20.31 18.04 -2.03
CA GLN A 106 21.24 17.08 -2.64
C GLN A 106 20.84 16.85 -4.11
N VAL A 107 21.83 16.75 -5.00
CA VAL A 107 21.61 16.53 -6.44
C VAL A 107 20.78 15.26 -6.70
N GLN A 108 20.95 14.25 -5.86
CA GLN A 108 20.22 12.98 -5.96
C GLN A 108 18.85 13.02 -5.27
N PHE A 109 18.38 14.12 -4.66
CA PHE A 109 17.09 14.09 -3.94
C PHE A 109 15.93 13.71 -4.85
N LEU A 110 15.81 14.39 -5.98
CA LEU A 110 14.94 14.06 -7.10
C LEU A 110 15.79 14.26 -8.38
N PRO A 111 16.52 13.23 -8.84
CA PRO A 111 17.47 13.37 -9.93
C PRO A 111 16.75 13.39 -11.29
N ASP A 112 17.36 14.03 -12.27
CA ASP A 112 16.94 13.94 -13.67
C ASP A 112 17.06 12.49 -14.17
N THR A 113 16.05 12.03 -14.90
CA THR A 113 15.90 10.63 -15.33
C THR A 113 16.36 10.45 -16.76
N VAL A 114 17.25 9.49 -17.01
CA VAL A 114 17.92 9.30 -18.31
C VAL A 114 17.49 8.01 -19.04
N THR A 115 16.74 7.12 -18.39
CA THR A 115 16.29 5.85 -18.98
C THR A 115 14.79 5.83 -19.28
N LEU A 116 14.35 4.89 -20.11
CA LEU A 116 12.93 4.60 -20.33
C LEU A 116 12.25 3.90 -19.14
N ALA A 117 13.02 3.42 -18.16
CA ALA A 117 12.55 2.69 -16.98
C ALA A 117 12.39 3.65 -15.78
N VAL A 118 11.78 4.81 -16.01
CA VAL A 118 11.78 5.98 -15.11
C VAL A 118 11.38 5.64 -13.67
N GLY A 119 10.31 4.86 -13.48
CA GLY A 119 9.84 4.46 -12.15
C GLY A 119 10.85 3.60 -11.40
N ARG A 120 11.56 2.72 -12.10
CA ARG A 120 12.63 1.88 -11.53
C ARG A 120 13.93 2.64 -11.32
N GLU A 121 14.25 3.56 -12.21
CA GLU A 121 15.41 4.44 -12.12
C GLU A 121 15.32 5.31 -10.87
N LEU A 122 14.23 6.06 -10.71
CA LEU A 122 14.00 6.91 -9.53
C LEU A 122 14.08 6.12 -8.22
N ALA A 123 13.50 4.92 -8.15
CA ALA A 123 13.57 4.06 -6.96
C ALA A 123 14.99 3.63 -6.58
N ARG A 124 15.98 3.73 -7.49
CA ARG A 124 17.39 3.40 -7.24
C ARG A 124 18.28 4.64 -7.12
N THR A 125 18.09 5.64 -7.97
CA THR A 125 18.99 6.80 -8.08
C THR A 125 18.63 7.95 -7.15
N SER A 126 17.36 8.04 -6.73
CA SER A 126 16.94 9.08 -5.79
C SER A 126 17.46 8.85 -4.37
N PHE A 127 17.65 9.92 -3.61
CA PHE A 127 18.34 9.88 -2.31
C PHE A 127 17.63 8.94 -1.32
N LEU A 128 16.29 8.94 -1.30
CA LEU A 128 15.47 8.07 -0.45
C LEU A 128 15.17 6.70 -1.10
N GLY A 129 15.60 6.47 -2.33
CA GLY A 129 15.40 5.24 -3.11
C GLY A 129 15.95 3.97 -2.46
N PRO A 130 17.28 3.86 -2.27
CA PRO A 130 17.93 2.69 -1.65
C PRO A 130 17.42 2.42 -0.23
N PHE A 131 17.15 3.52 0.48
CA PHE A 131 16.60 3.56 1.82
C PHE A 131 15.22 2.88 1.92
N LEU A 132 14.28 3.23 1.03
CA LEU A 132 12.97 2.57 0.94
C LEU A 132 13.03 1.16 0.31
N SER A 133 14.12 0.82 -0.39
CA SER A 133 14.29 -0.44 -1.13
C SER A 133 14.64 -1.67 -0.28
N VAL A 134 14.72 -1.55 1.06
CA VAL A 134 14.92 -2.70 1.96
C VAL A 134 13.73 -3.66 1.84
N SER A 135 13.95 -4.81 1.20
CA SER A 135 12.88 -5.72 0.76
C SER A 135 13.11 -7.15 1.23
N VAL A 136 12.00 -7.89 1.37
CA VAL A 136 12.01 -9.35 1.56
C VAL A 136 11.55 -10.11 0.32
N PHE A 137 11.12 -9.41 -0.74
CA PHE A 137 10.59 -10.03 -1.95
C PHE A 137 11.71 -10.65 -2.79
N ALA A 138 11.49 -11.87 -3.30
CA ALA A 138 12.48 -12.61 -4.06
C ALA A 138 12.82 -11.96 -5.42
N GLU A 139 11.90 -11.15 -5.93
CA GLU A 139 12.03 -10.37 -7.17
C GLU A 139 12.92 -9.13 -6.99
N ASP A 140 12.93 -8.54 -5.79
CA ASP A 140 13.78 -7.40 -5.43
C ASP A 140 15.18 -7.88 -4.97
N GLU A 141 15.23 -8.86 -4.06
CA GLU A 141 16.46 -9.42 -3.52
C GLU A 141 16.45 -10.98 -3.53
N PRO A 142 16.88 -11.63 -4.62
CA PRO A 142 16.87 -13.11 -4.75
C PRO A 142 17.63 -13.84 -3.63
N LYS A 143 18.66 -13.22 -3.06
CA LYS A 143 19.45 -13.77 -1.95
C LYS A 143 18.63 -13.99 -0.68
N VAL A 144 17.54 -13.25 -0.47
CA VAL A 144 16.63 -13.43 0.69
C VAL A 144 15.92 -14.77 0.59
N ALA A 145 15.40 -15.09 -0.60
CA ALA A 145 14.78 -16.38 -0.91
C ALA A 145 15.74 -17.57 -0.75
N GLU A 146 17.03 -17.35 -1.02
CA GLU A 146 18.07 -18.36 -0.84
C GLU A 146 18.50 -18.52 0.62
N LYS A 147 18.74 -17.43 1.36
CA LYS A 147 19.28 -17.51 2.72
C LYS A 147 18.25 -17.93 3.76
N PHE A 148 17.03 -17.40 3.67
CA PHE A 148 16.02 -17.59 4.71
C PHE A 148 15.06 -18.75 4.38
N PHE A 149 14.79 -18.98 3.09
CA PHE A 149 13.83 -19.97 2.61
C PHE A 149 14.50 -21.16 1.86
N SER A 150 15.76 -21.48 2.18
CA SER A 150 16.40 -22.73 1.77
C SER A 150 16.04 -23.91 2.69
N GLY A 151 15.13 -24.77 2.23
CA GLY A 151 14.80 -26.04 2.88
C GLY A 151 13.32 -26.13 3.25
N ASN A 152 13.00 -26.88 4.31
CA ASN A 152 11.64 -26.94 4.87
C ASN A 152 11.24 -25.69 5.67
N THR A 153 12.08 -24.65 5.73
CA THR A 153 11.81 -23.38 6.46
C THR A 153 10.73 -22.51 5.81
N ALA A 154 10.18 -22.88 4.65
CA ALA A 154 9.11 -22.15 3.97
C ALA A 154 7.81 -22.00 4.78
N SER A 155 7.64 -22.73 5.89
CA SER A 155 6.53 -22.59 6.84
C SER A 155 6.95 -22.11 8.24
N ASP A 156 8.18 -21.64 8.44
CA ASP A 156 8.65 -21.15 9.73
C ASP A 156 7.98 -19.81 10.08
N LYS A 157 7.16 -19.83 11.13
CA LYS A 157 6.44 -18.66 11.62
C LYS A 157 7.35 -17.66 12.36
N SER A 158 8.37 -18.16 13.05
CA SER A 158 9.30 -17.32 13.82
C SER A 158 10.13 -16.45 12.88
N LEU A 159 10.63 -17.04 11.80
CA LEU A 159 11.34 -16.35 10.72
C LEU A 159 10.49 -15.25 10.07
N ASN A 160 9.24 -15.56 9.71
CA ASN A 160 8.31 -14.58 9.13
C ASN A 160 8.03 -13.42 10.10
N GLN A 161 7.87 -13.70 11.40
CA GLN A 161 7.68 -12.67 12.41
C GLN A 161 8.93 -11.77 12.55
N THR A 162 10.14 -12.35 12.56
CA THR A 162 11.40 -11.58 12.56
C THR A 162 11.49 -10.67 11.33
N LEU A 163 11.27 -11.20 10.12
CA LEU A 163 11.35 -10.41 8.89
C LEU A 163 10.32 -9.26 8.86
N ARG A 164 9.10 -9.49 9.36
CA ARG A 164 8.07 -8.44 9.49
C ARG A 164 8.49 -7.35 10.47
N GLN A 165 9.04 -7.73 11.63
CA GLN A 165 9.51 -6.75 12.62
C GLN A 165 10.65 -5.88 12.06
N GLU A 166 11.58 -6.45 11.28
CA GLU A 166 12.65 -5.69 10.62
C GLU A 166 12.14 -4.70 9.58
N LEU A 167 11.17 -5.10 8.77
CA LEU A 167 10.50 -4.20 7.83
C LEU A 167 9.74 -3.09 8.57
N GLU A 168 9.03 -3.40 9.65
CA GLU A 168 8.29 -2.42 10.42
C GLU A 168 9.22 -1.42 11.11
N ASN A 169 10.31 -1.88 11.74
CA ASN A 169 11.36 -1.02 12.29
C ASN A 169 11.91 -0.06 11.22
N THR A 170 12.17 -0.58 10.02
CA THR A 170 12.64 0.19 8.87
C THR A 170 11.63 1.27 8.46
N ARG A 171 10.34 0.92 8.32
CA ARG A 171 9.26 1.84 7.94
C ARG A 171 9.02 2.93 9.00
N VAL A 172 9.08 2.59 10.29
CA VAL A 172 8.92 3.55 11.39
C VAL A 172 10.03 4.60 11.36
N MET A 173 11.29 4.17 11.17
CA MET A 173 12.41 5.11 11.01
C MET A 173 12.22 6.04 9.79
N PHE A 174 11.63 5.56 8.68
CA PHE A 174 11.30 6.43 7.54
C PHE A 174 10.15 7.40 7.78
N HIS A 175 9.14 7.00 8.54
CA HIS A 175 8.08 7.94 8.94
C HIS A 175 8.68 9.13 9.70
N ASP A 176 9.59 8.89 10.65
CA ASP A 176 10.20 9.98 11.43
C ASP A 176 11.04 10.93 10.56
N ILE A 177 11.64 10.41 9.49
CA ILE A 177 12.33 11.20 8.45
C ILE A 177 11.33 12.10 7.67
N LEU A 178 10.15 11.61 7.31
CA LEU A 178 9.16 12.36 6.51
C LEU A 178 8.25 13.30 7.32
N VAL A 179 8.15 13.15 8.65
CA VAL A 179 7.29 13.99 9.53
C VAL A 179 7.76 15.45 9.64
N ASN A 180 8.95 15.79 9.15
CA ASN A 180 9.53 17.11 9.33
C ASN A 180 8.81 18.21 8.49
N GLY A 181 8.63 19.40 9.08
CA GLY A 181 7.94 20.51 8.41
C GLY A 181 8.79 21.24 7.35
N SER A 182 10.11 21.12 7.44
CA SER A 182 11.08 21.88 6.64
C SER A 182 11.36 21.31 5.24
N SER A 183 11.17 20.01 5.02
CA SER A 183 11.33 19.35 3.71
C SER A 183 10.00 19.04 3.03
N ARG A 184 8.87 19.31 3.72
CA ARG A 184 7.54 18.75 3.42
C ARG A 184 7.12 18.90 1.95
N GLU A 185 7.27 20.09 1.38
CA GLU A 185 6.83 20.37 0.00
C GLU A 185 7.69 19.64 -1.04
N ALA A 186 9.02 19.66 -0.85
CA ALA A 186 9.94 18.90 -1.69
C ALA A 186 9.70 17.38 -1.57
N THR A 187 9.41 16.89 -0.36
CA THR A 187 9.00 15.50 -0.11
C THR A 187 7.68 15.16 -0.82
N LEU A 188 6.65 16.00 -0.75
CA LEU A 188 5.38 15.78 -1.46
C LEU A 188 5.57 15.77 -2.99
N SER A 189 6.39 16.67 -3.53
CA SER A 189 6.75 16.70 -4.95
C SER A 189 7.46 15.41 -5.38
N TYR A 190 8.45 14.96 -4.60
CA TYR A 190 9.14 13.68 -4.80
C TYR A 190 8.17 12.49 -4.79
N LEU A 191 7.25 12.42 -3.83
CA LEU A 191 6.21 11.38 -3.74
C LEU A 191 5.28 11.38 -4.96
N ALA A 192 4.85 12.55 -5.41
CA ALA A 192 4.02 12.70 -6.61
C ALA A 192 4.77 12.23 -7.88
N MET A 193 6.06 12.56 -8.01
CA MET A 193 6.89 12.12 -9.13
C MET A 193 7.17 10.61 -9.11
N LEU A 194 7.32 9.99 -7.94
CA LEU A 194 7.39 8.53 -7.84
C LEU A 194 6.09 7.87 -8.30
N LEU A 195 4.94 8.38 -7.86
CA LEU A 195 3.63 7.83 -8.23
C LEU A 195 3.36 7.92 -9.73
N ARG A 196 3.52 9.11 -10.34
CA ARG A 196 3.34 9.32 -11.79
C ARG A 196 4.17 8.31 -12.61
N ASN A 197 5.45 8.16 -12.27
CA ASN A 197 6.33 7.23 -12.99
C ASN A 197 6.12 5.74 -12.66
N ASN A 198 5.19 5.42 -11.76
CA ASN A 198 4.81 4.06 -11.39
C ASN A 198 3.31 3.75 -11.61
N GLU A 199 2.54 4.65 -12.24
CA GLU A 199 1.11 4.46 -12.57
C GLU A 199 0.85 3.13 -13.31
N LYS A 200 1.79 2.74 -14.19
CA LYS A 200 1.73 1.49 -14.98
C LYS A 200 1.71 0.22 -14.13
N ARG A 201 2.01 0.30 -12.82
CA ARG A 201 1.86 -0.81 -11.88
C ARG A 201 0.41 -1.26 -11.71
N ALA A 202 -0.58 -0.40 -11.98
CA ALA A 202 -2.00 -0.76 -11.94
C ALA A 202 -2.48 -1.53 -13.20
N GLN A 203 -1.66 -1.61 -14.26
CA GLN A 203 -2.05 -2.27 -15.51
C GLN A 203 -2.07 -3.80 -15.37
N ILE A 204 -2.94 -4.47 -16.14
CA ILE A 204 -3.06 -5.94 -16.17
C ILE A 204 -1.73 -6.60 -16.57
N HIS A 205 -1.08 -6.02 -17.59
CA HIS A 205 0.21 -6.43 -18.14
C HIS A 205 1.26 -5.35 -17.88
N ILE A 206 2.12 -5.61 -16.89
CA ILE A 206 3.16 -4.68 -16.42
C ILE A 206 4.52 -5.17 -16.92
N ASP A 207 5.35 -4.29 -17.51
CA ASP A 207 6.79 -4.56 -17.59
C ASP A 207 7.45 -4.27 -16.24
N GLU A 208 7.68 -5.32 -15.45
CA GLU A 208 8.37 -5.26 -14.16
C GLU A 208 9.78 -4.64 -14.23
N ARG A 209 10.37 -4.48 -15.43
CA ARG A 209 11.67 -3.83 -15.59
C ARG A 209 11.58 -2.30 -15.64
N SER A 210 10.41 -1.76 -16.01
CA SER A 210 10.17 -0.31 -16.17
C SER A 210 9.76 0.39 -14.87
N VAL A 211 9.21 -0.35 -13.90
CA VAL A 211 8.61 0.15 -12.65
C VAL A 211 9.45 -0.22 -11.42
N ALA A 212 9.21 0.48 -10.31
CA ALA A 212 9.79 0.18 -9.01
C ALA A 212 9.34 -1.18 -8.46
N GLY A 213 10.17 -1.77 -7.59
CA GLY A 213 9.94 -3.06 -6.95
C GLY A 213 8.81 -3.06 -5.93
N ASP A 214 8.30 -4.26 -5.60
CA ASP A 214 7.15 -4.41 -4.71
C ASP A 214 7.48 -4.00 -3.27
N GLY A 215 8.68 -4.33 -2.77
CA GLY A 215 9.13 -3.93 -1.44
C GLY A 215 9.27 -2.42 -1.28
N PHE A 216 9.85 -1.74 -2.29
CA PHE A 216 9.96 -0.28 -2.31
C PHE A 216 8.59 0.40 -2.22
N MET A 217 7.66 0.00 -3.08
CA MET A 217 6.32 0.61 -3.14
C MET A 217 5.49 0.31 -1.89
N LEU A 218 5.60 -0.89 -1.31
CA LEU A 218 4.91 -1.25 -0.06
C LEU A 218 5.50 -0.57 1.18
N ASN A 219 6.82 -0.36 1.23
CA ASN A 219 7.44 0.44 2.30
C ASN A 219 6.99 1.90 2.23
N LEU A 220 6.96 2.48 1.02
CA LEU A 220 6.49 3.84 0.77
C LEU A 220 5.02 4.00 1.18
N LEU A 221 4.17 3.08 0.75
CA LEU A 221 2.77 3.00 1.17
C LEU A 221 2.64 2.95 2.69
N SER A 222 3.38 2.05 3.36
CA SER A 222 3.26 1.89 4.81
C SER A 222 3.67 3.15 5.58
N VAL A 223 4.66 3.90 5.09
CA VAL A 223 5.04 5.21 5.67
C VAL A 223 3.92 6.23 5.47
N MET A 224 3.33 6.28 4.28
CA MET A 224 2.22 7.19 3.97
C MET A 224 0.94 6.86 4.74
N GLN A 225 0.65 5.59 5.02
CA GLN A 225 -0.41 5.18 5.95
C GLN A 225 -0.18 5.72 7.37
N MET A 226 1.06 5.66 7.89
CA MET A 226 1.40 6.20 9.21
C MET A 226 1.32 7.73 9.31
N LEU A 227 1.38 8.43 8.17
CA LEU A 227 1.11 9.86 8.07
C LEU A 227 -0.39 10.13 7.94
N ALA A 228 -1.09 9.39 7.07
CA ALA A 228 -2.51 9.57 6.77
C ALA A 228 -3.43 9.26 7.96
N ILE A 229 -3.07 8.33 8.86
CA ILE A 229 -3.85 8.04 10.08
C ILE A 229 -4.02 9.26 11.01
N LYS A 230 -3.18 10.30 10.85
CA LYS A 230 -3.25 11.57 11.61
C LYS A 230 -4.06 12.64 10.87
N VAL A 231 -4.45 12.40 9.63
CA VAL A 231 -5.30 13.28 8.83
C VAL A 231 -6.75 13.05 9.21
N LYS A 232 -7.44 14.12 9.64
CA LYS A 232 -8.89 14.09 9.82
C LYS A 232 -9.57 14.37 8.49
N LEU A 233 -10.61 13.59 8.17
CA LEU A 233 -11.33 13.70 6.90
C LEU A 233 -11.97 15.08 6.68
N ASP A 234 -12.37 15.79 7.75
CA ASP A 234 -12.88 17.17 7.70
C ASP A 234 -11.86 18.21 7.20
N LYS A 235 -10.58 17.83 7.10
CA LYS A 235 -9.48 18.64 6.55
C LYS A 235 -9.06 18.21 5.14
N VAL A 236 -9.67 17.18 4.57
CA VAL A 236 -9.44 16.73 3.19
C VAL A 236 -10.41 17.49 2.28
N ASP A 237 -9.89 18.11 1.22
CA ASP A 237 -10.75 18.74 0.21
C ASP A 237 -11.22 17.69 -0.80
N MET A 238 -12.53 17.43 -0.81
CA MET A 238 -13.19 16.48 -1.69
C MET A 238 -13.05 16.83 -3.18
N PHE A 239 -12.90 18.11 -3.52
CA PHE A 239 -12.73 18.55 -4.90
C PHE A 239 -11.28 18.41 -5.40
N TYR A 240 -10.32 18.04 -4.54
CA TYR A 240 -8.90 17.99 -4.89
C TYR A 240 -8.53 17.13 -6.12
N PRO A 241 -9.14 15.96 -6.37
CA PRO A 241 -8.82 15.16 -7.58
C PRO A 241 -9.08 15.90 -8.90
N PHE A 242 -9.98 16.88 -8.87
CA PHE A 242 -10.36 17.72 -10.01
C PHE A 242 -9.67 19.10 -9.99
N HIS A 243 -8.92 19.41 -8.93
CA HIS A 243 -8.28 20.71 -8.74
C HIS A 243 -7.15 20.90 -9.76
N PRO A 244 -6.99 22.08 -10.39
CA PRO A 244 -5.95 22.32 -11.41
C PRO A 244 -4.52 22.02 -10.94
N SER A 245 -4.22 22.30 -9.67
CA SER A 245 -2.95 21.97 -9.00
C SER A 245 -2.92 20.57 -8.34
N SER A 246 -3.76 19.63 -8.76
CA SER A 246 -3.68 18.24 -8.27
C SER A 246 -2.31 17.63 -8.61
N THR A 247 -1.69 16.98 -7.63
CA THR A 247 -0.40 16.30 -7.81
C THR A 247 -0.48 15.08 -8.72
N ILE A 248 -1.63 14.42 -8.84
CA ILE A 248 -1.85 13.25 -9.69
C ILE A 248 -3.03 13.54 -10.63
N ASP A 249 -2.86 13.27 -11.92
CA ASP A 249 -3.94 13.42 -12.89
C ASP A 249 -4.82 12.16 -12.86
N ILE A 250 -6.14 12.33 -12.91
CA ILE A 250 -7.12 11.25 -12.99
C ILE A 250 -7.96 11.31 -14.26
N LYS A 251 -7.68 12.19 -15.23
CA LYS A 251 -8.52 12.44 -16.42
C LYS A 251 -8.84 11.19 -17.24
N ASN A 252 -7.88 10.27 -17.35
CA ASN A 252 -7.99 9.06 -18.16
C ASN A 252 -8.69 7.89 -17.45
N GLU A 253 -9.03 8.02 -16.16
CA GLU A 253 -9.70 6.98 -15.37
C GLU A 253 -11.18 6.86 -15.74
N THR A 254 -11.71 5.63 -15.70
CA THR A 254 -13.16 5.36 -15.75
C THR A 254 -13.85 5.91 -14.50
N ARG A 255 -15.13 6.27 -14.59
CA ARG A 255 -15.87 6.97 -13.53
C ARG A 255 -17.07 6.20 -13.03
N LEU A 256 -17.43 6.41 -11.76
CA LEU A 256 -18.59 5.77 -11.15
C LEU A 256 -19.88 5.93 -11.96
N LYS A 257 -20.14 7.11 -12.54
CA LYS A 257 -21.29 7.32 -13.43
C LYS A 257 -20.99 8.09 -14.72
N PHE A 258 -20.26 9.20 -14.63
CA PHE A 258 -20.03 10.12 -15.75
C PHE A 258 -19.13 9.53 -16.86
N THR A 259 -19.35 9.98 -18.10
CA THR A 259 -18.36 9.89 -19.17
C THR A 259 -17.21 10.86 -18.94
N SER A 260 -16.07 10.63 -19.61
CA SER A 260 -14.94 11.57 -19.61
C SER A 260 -15.34 12.97 -20.11
N GLN A 261 -16.31 13.06 -21.01
CA GLN A 261 -16.83 14.34 -21.51
C GLN A 261 -17.70 15.07 -20.47
N GLU A 262 -18.58 14.36 -19.77
CA GLU A 262 -19.40 14.95 -18.68
C GLU A 262 -18.53 15.44 -17.53
N VAL A 263 -17.47 14.70 -17.14
CA VAL A 263 -16.49 15.19 -16.16
C VAL A 263 -15.78 16.45 -16.66
N ALA A 264 -15.33 16.47 -17.92
CA ALA A 264 -14.66 17.64 -18.48
C ALA A 264 -15.56 18.88 -18.46
N THR A 265 -16.81 18.77 -18.95
CA THR A 265 -17.81 19.84 -18.93
C THR A 265 -18.10 20.31 -17.50
N TRP A 266 -18.30 19.38 -16.56
CA TRP A 266 -18.60 19.71 -15.16
C TRP A 266 -17.43 20.44 -14.45
N VAL A 267 -16.18 20.00 -14.65
CA VAL A 267 -14.99 20.67 -14.07
C VAL A 267 -14.78 22.06 -14.68
N ASP A 268 -15.07 22.23 -15.96
CA ASP A 268 -15.06 23.52 -16.67
C ASP A 268 -16.11 24.48 -16.09
N GLU A 269 -17.34 24.01 -15.89
CA GLU A 269 -18.44 24.77 -15.27
C GLU A 269 -18.11 25.14 -13.81
N LEU A 270 -17.58 24.18 -13.04
CA LEU A 270 -17.15 24.39 -11.66
C LEU A 270 -16.05 25.46 -11.57
N SER A 271 -15.13 25.48 -12.53
CA SER A 271 -14.04 26.46 -12.62
C SER A 271 -14.49 27.85 -13.08
N ARG A 272 -15.56 27.94 -13.88
CA ARG A 272 -16.18 29.21 -14.30
C ARG A 272 -17.20 29.74 -13.29
N SER A 273 -17.69 28.89 -12.39
CA SER A 273 -18.70 29.23 -11.38
C SER A 273 -18.19 30.29 -10.40
N LYS A 274 -19.00 31.33 -10.18
CA LYS A 274 -18.73 32.33 -9.12
C LYS A 274 -18.97 31.79 -7.71
N THR A 275 -19.67 30.66 -7.59
CA THR A 275 -20.08 30.06 -6.32
C THR A 275 -19.02 29.12 -5.75
N HIS A 276 -18.29 28.40 -6.62
CA HIS A 276 -17.18 27.55 -6.20
C HIS A 276 -15.88 28.37 -6.14
N LYS A 277 -15.02 28.05 -5.16
CA LYS A 277 -13.66 28.58 -5.08
C LYS A 277 -12.72 27.45 -4.74
N TRP A 278 -11.82 27.15 -5.68
CA TRP A 278 -10.73 26.21 -5.50
C TRP A 278 -9.91 26.60 -4.26
N ARG A 279 -9.74 25.66 -3.34
CA ARG A 279 -8.97 25.87 -2.11
C ARG A 279 -7.53 25.44 -2.36
N GLU A 280 -6.59 26.25 -1.86
CA GLU A 280 -5.17 25.90 -1.91
C GLU A 280 -4.93 24.51 -1.29
N PRO A 281 -4.32 23.54 -2.02
CA PRO A 281 -4.14 22.18 -1.53
C PRO A 281 -3.23 22.08 -0.31
N LYS A 282 -3.81 21.86 0.86
CA LYS A 282 -3.05 21.71 2.12
C LYS A 282 -2.48 20.31 2.28
N PHE A 283 -1.42 20.19 3.08
CA PHE A 283 -0.77 18.91 3.40
C PHE A 283 -1.74 17.77 3.77
N PRO A 284 -2.78 17.94 4.61
CA PRO A 284 -3.69 16.85 4.94
C PRO A 284 -4.40 16.27 3.70
N THR A 285 -4.90 17.12 2.82
CA THR A 285 -5.48 16.74 1.53
C THR A 285 -4.47 16.00 0.66
N GLN A 286 -3.31 16.61 0.40
CA GLN A 286 -2.28 16.01 -0.46
C GLN A 286 -1.79 14.66 0.09
N CYS A 287 -1.54 14.57 1.39
CA CYS A 287 -1.10 13.34 2.06
C CYS A 287 -2.13 12.22 1.94
N TRP A 288 -3.42 12.51 2.14
CA TRP A 288 -4.49 11.53 2.04
C TRP A 288 -4.63 10.98 0.62
N PHE A 289 -4.70 11.86 -0.40
CA PHE A 289 -4.80 11.43 -1.79
C PHE A 289 -3.54 10.72 -2.31
N LEU A 290 -2.33 11.16 -1.95
CA LEU A 290 -1.10 10.42 -2.27
C LEU A 290 -1.09 9.02 -1.64
N THR A 291 -1.66 8.85 -0.44
CA THR A 291 -1.82 7.54 0.19
C THR A 291 -2.83 6.68 -0.57
N LEU A 292 -3.95 7.25 -1.03
CA LEU A 292 -4.95 6.56 -1.86
C LEU A 292 -4.36 6.09 -3.20
N HIS A 293 -3.60 6.94 -3.90
CA HIS A 293 -2.90 6.52 -5.11
C HIS A 293 -1.82 5.45 -4.82
N LEU A 294 -1.12 5.50 -3.69
CA LEU A 294 -0.17 4.45 -3.29
C LEU A 294 -0.86 3.13 -2.98
N HIS A 295 -2.07 3.13 -2.41
CA HIS A 295 -2.88 1.93 -2.26
C HIS A 295 -3.12 1.27 -3.62
N HIS A 296 -3.61 2.05 -4.58
CA HIS A 296 -3.89 1.59 -5.94
C HIS A 296 -2.65 1.10 -6.71
N THR A 297 -1.53 1.83 -6.67
CA THR A 297 -0.32 1.46 -7.45
C THR A 297 0.62 0.48 -6.75
N SER A 298 0.43 0.22 -5.45
CA SER A 298 1.36 -0.57 -4.62
C SER A 298 0.70 -1.82 -4.04
N LEU A 299 -0.39 -1.64 -3.28
CA LEU A 299 -1.03 -2.71 -2.53
C LEU A 299 -1.75 -3.68 -3.47
N LEU A 300 -2.65 -3.16 -4.30
CA LEU A 300 -3.48 -3.96 -5.20
C LEU A 300 -2.63 -4.79 -6.19
N PRO A 301 -1.64 -4.21 -6.91
CA PRO A 301 -0.74 -4.97 -7.77
C PRO A 301 0.04 -6.07 -7.02
N ALA A 302 0.48 -5.81 -5.79
CA ALA A 302 1.16 -6.82 -4.96
C ALA A 302 0.18 -7.95 -4.54
N CYS A 303 -1.05 -7.61 -4.16
CA CYS A 303 -2.13 -8.56 -3.87
C CYS A 303 -2.46 -9.44 -5.10
N GLN A 304 -2.65 -8.83 -6.27
CA GLN A 304 -2.90 -9.52 -7.54
C GLN A 304 -1.72 -10.40 -7.96
N LYS A 305 -0.48 -9.93 -7.83
CA LYS A 305 0.73 -10.71 -8.12
C LYS A 305 0.87 -11.90 -7.16
N TYR A 306 0.55 -11.72 -5.88
CA TYR A 306 0.48 -12.81 -4.92
C TYR A 306 -0.61 -13.84 -5.25
N GLN A 307 -1.83 -13.40 -5.61
CA GLN A 307 -2.89 -14.31 -6.06
C GLN A 307 -2.53 -15.03 -7.37
N ARG A 308 -1.90 -14.36 -8.33
CA ARG A 308 -1.35 -14.97 -9.57
C ARG A 308 -0.31 -16.03 -9.23
N ARG A 309 0.59 -15.76 -8.29
CA ARG A 309 1.59 -16.72 -7.78
C ARG A 309 0.92 -17.93 -7.10
N LEU A 310 -0.15 -17.73 -6.32
CA LEU A 310 -0.96 -18.82 -5.74
C LEU A 310 -1.74 -19.62 -6.79
N ARG A 311 -2.23 -18.99 -7.86
CA ARG A 311 -2.84 -19.69 -9.01
C ARG A 311 -1.77 -20.53 -9.69
N ALA A 312 -0.66 -19.95 -10.15
CA ALA A 312 0.44 -20.67 -10.78
C ALA A 312 0.99 -21.84 -9.93
N LEU A 313 1.17 -21.64 -8.62
CA LEU A 313 1.52 -22.73 -7.70
C LEU A 313 0.45 -23.82 -7.67
N ARG A 314 -0.82 -23.46 -7.50
CA ARG A 314 -1.93 -24.43 -7.52
C ARG A 314 -2.07 -25.12 -8.86
N ASP A 315 -1.76 -24.48 -9.98
CA ASP A 315 -1.96 -25.04 -11.32
C ASP A 315 -0.81 -25.98 -11.69
N LEU A 316 0.43 -25.62 -11.36
CA LEU A 316 1.59 -26.54 -11.36
C LEU A 316 1.41 -27.70 -10.37
N GLN A 317 0.66 -27.50 -9.28
CA GLN A 317 0.25 -28.56 -8.35
C GLN A 317 -1.04 -29.28 -8.79
N LYS A 318 -1.85 -28.76 -9.72
CA LYS A 318 -3.12 -29.36 -10.17
C LYS A 318 -2.97 -30.23 -11.41
N LEU A 319 -1.98 -29.90 -12.25
CA LEU A 319 -1.32 -30.86 -13.12
C LEU A 319 -0.69 -32.03 -12.32
N VAL A 320 -0.73 -31.95 -10.99
CA VAL A 320 -0.33 -32.96 -9.99
C VAL A 320 -1.46 -33.23 -8.94
N ARG A 321 -2.74 -32.88 -9.21
CA ARG A 321 -3.89 -33.20 -8.32
C ARG A 321 -4.91 -34.14 -8.97
N ALA A 322 -4.60 -35.43 -8.93
CA ALA A 322 -5.53 -36.36 -8.28
C ALA A 322 -5.27 -36.29 -6.73
N PRO A 323 -6.19 -36.72 -5.85
CA PRO A 323 -6.05 -36.54 -4.40
C PRO A 323 -5.06 -37.51 -3.72
N PHE A 324 -3.84 -37.61 -4.25
CA PHE A 324 -2.64 -38.13 -3.59
C PHE A 324 -1.47 -37.22 -3.99
N PHE A 325 -0.81 -36.60 -3.01
CA PHE A 325 0.08 -35.43 -3.17
C PHE A 325 1.46 -35.73 -3.83
N TYR A 326 1.61 -36.93 -4.42
CA TYR A 326 2.82 -37.48 -5.02
C TYR A 326 2.45 -38.21 -6.32
N THR A 327 1.74 -37.52 -7.22
CA THR A 327 1.36 -37.99 -8.57
C THR A 327 2.17 -37.24 -9.65
N MET A 328 1.90 -37.50 -10.94
CA MET A 328 2.58 -37.04 -12.16
C MET A 328 4.13 -36.99 -12.16
N VAL A 329 4.80 -36.20 -11.33
CA VAL A 329 6.27 -36.24 -11.17
C VAL A 329 6.72 -37.56 -10.57
N ASP A 330 6.05 -38.02 -9.52
CA ASP A 330 6.34 -39.31 -8.89
C ASP A 330 5.66 -40.49 -9.63
N GLU A 331 4.66 -40.24 -10.48
CA GLU A 331 4.14 -41.24 -11.43
C GLU A 331 5.04 -41.40 -12.64
N MET A 332 5.61 -40.32 -13.18
CA MET A 332 6.68 -40.43 -14.17
C MET A 332 7.90 -41.10 -13.52
N GLN A 333 8.22 -40.84 -12.25
CA GLN A 333 9.31 -41.57 -11.58
C GLN A 333 8.95 -43.03 -11.22
N ALA A 334 7.69 -43.36 -10.92
CA ALA A 334 7.25 -44.74 -10.65
C ALA A 334 7.11 -45.56 -11.95
N THR A 335 6.63 -44.92 -13.01
CA THR A 335 6.70 -45.44 -14.38
C THR A 335 8.07 -45.19 -15.03
N GLU A 336 9.10 -44.76 -14.29
CA GLU A 336 10.46 -44.60 -14.86
C GLU A 336 10.88 -45.93 -15.48
N ALA A 337 10.58 -47.07 -14.86
CA ALA A 337 10.83 -48.39 -15.42
C ALA A 337 10.18 -48.63 -16.81
N GLN A 338 9.07 -47.95 -17.13
CA GLN A 338 8.33 -48.11 -18.39
C GLN A 338 8.88 -47.21 -19.52
N TRP A 339 9.45 -46.04 -19.20
CA TRP A 339 9.92 -45.09 -20.22
C TRP A 339 11.42 -44.77 -20.19
N LYS A 340 12.19 -45.19 -19.18
CA LYS A 340 13.64 -44.91 -19.03
C LYS A 340 14.49 -45.42 -20.18
N GLU A 341 14.04 -46.48 -20.86
CA GLU A 341 14.68 -47.09 -22.02
C GLU A 341 14.12 -46.56 -23.36
N MET A 342 13.06 -45.75 -23.34
CA MET A 342 12.49 -45.16 -24.53
C MET A 342 13.27 -43.92 -24.99
N HIS A 343 13.24 -43.65 -26.30
CA HIS A 343 13.98 -42.55 -26.94
C HIS A 343 13.74 -41.15 -26.34
N PHE A 344 12.61 -40.92 -25.66
CA PHE A 344 12.27 -39.65 -25.01
C PHE A 344 12.66 -39.57 -23.52
N ALA A 345 13.34 -40.59 -22.96
CA ALA A 345 13.70 -40.64 -21.54
C ALA A 345 14.52 -39.42 -21.05
N ALA A 346 15.48 -38.96 -21.85
CA ALA A 346 16.29 -37.79 -21.51
C ALA A 346 15.43 -36.51 -21.41
N ARG A 347 14.48 -36.34 -22.34
CA ARG A 347 13.52 -35.22 -22.33
C ARG A 347 12.62 -35.26 -21.10
N ASN A 348 12.11 -36.45 -20.75
CA ASN A 348 11.28 -36.64 -19.55
C ASN A 348 12.03 -36.29 -18.27
N LYS A 349 13.30 -36.71 -18.12
CA LYS A 349 14.13 -36.39 -16.96
C LYS A 349 14.40 -34.90 -16.82
N GLU A 350 14.72 -34.21 -17.92
CA GLU A 350 14.97 -32.76 -17.88
C GLU A 350 13.67 -31.97 -17.62
N LEU A 351 12.53 -32.42 -18.14
CA LEU A 351 11.21 -31.85 -17.80
C LEU A 351 10.93 -31.99 -16.29
N ILE A 352 11.02 -33.18 -15.71
CA ILE A 352 10.80 -33.41 -14.27
C ILE A 352 11.72 -32.49 -13.43
N LYS A 353 13.01 -32.42 -13.80
CA LYS A 353 14.00 -31.56 -13.14
C LYS A 353 13.63 -30.07 -13.23
N HIS A 354 13.24 -29.59 -14.41
CA HIS A 354 12.80 -28.21 -14.61
C HIS A 354 11.56 -27.89 -13.76
N TRP A 355 10.55 -28.77 -13.76
CA TRP A 355 9.32 -28.56 -12.99
C TRP A 355 9.59 -28.55 -11.47
N LYS A 356 10.41 -29.46 -10.95
CA LYS A 356 10.87 -29.44 -9.55
C LYS A 356 11.58 -28.13 -9.20
N GLN A 357 12.42 -27.60 -10.10
CA GLN A 357 13.09 -26.31 -9.91
C GLN A 357 12.11 -25.13 -9.91
N GLN A 358 11.13 -25.09 -10.83
CA GLN A 358 10.12 -24.03 -10.87
C GLN A 358 9.21 -24.05 -9.63
N ILE A 359 8.75 -25.22 -9.19
CA ILE A 359 7.99 -25.37 -7.93
C ILE A 359 8.82 -24.85 -6.76
N LYS A 360 10.08 -25.26 -6.62
CA LYS A 360 10.98 -24.79 -5.55
C LYS A 360 11.19 -23.27 -5.58
N LYS A 361 11.35 -22.67 -6.76
CA LYS A 361 11.49 -21.22 -6.94
C LYS A 361 10.21 -20.47 -6.54
N LEU A 362 9.04 -20.93 -7.02
CA LEU A 362 7.76 -20.30 -6.73
C LEU A 362 7.36 -20.44 -5.26
N THR A 363 7.62 -21.59 -4.62
CA THR A 363 7.37 -21.78 -3.17
C THR A 363 8.21 -20.82 -2.33
N ARG A 364 9.49 -20.60 -2.68
CA ARG A 364 10.35 -19.62 -2.01
C ARG A 364 9.88 -18.17 -2.21
N SER A 365 9.57 -17.80 -3.45
CA SER A 365 9.02 -16.47 -3.80
C SER A 365 7.67 -16.23 -3.10
N LYS A 366 6.84 -17.27 -2.92
CA LYS A 366 5.62 -17.21 -2.11
C LYS A 366 5.93 -16.96 -0.62
N ALA A 367 6.85 -17.71 -0.02
CA ALA A 367 7.23 -17.50 1.39
C ALA A 367 7.81 -16.09 1.65
N CYS A 368 8.61 -15.57 0.71
CA CYS A 368 9.08 -14.19 0.71
C CYS A 368 7.92 -13.18 0.71
N ALA A 369 6.91 -13.39 -0.15
CA ALA A 369 5.72 -12.54 -0.20
C ALA A 369 4.80 -12.72 1.02
N ASP A 370 4.72 -13.91 1.62
CA ASP A 370 4.00 -14.13 2.89
C ASP A 370 4.63 -13.29 4.01
N ALA A 371 5.96 -13.16 4.05
CA ALA A 371 6.65 -12.30 5.00
C ALA A 371 6.31 -10.82 4.78
N GLY A 372 6.43 -10.31 3.54
CA GLY A 372 6.33 -8.88 3.24
C GLY A 372 4.92 -8.30 3.09
N LEU A 373 3.98 -9.08 2.54
CA LEU A 373 2.62 -8.61 2.19
C LEU A 373 1.56 -8.97 3.24
N LEU A 374 1.70 -10.12 3.91
CA LEU A 374 0.73 -10.60 4.90
C LEU A 374 1.08 -10.16 6.34
N ASP A 375 1.73 -9.01 6.44
CA ASP A 375 2.08 -8.34 7.69
C ASP A 375 0.83 -7.70 8.31
N GLU A 376 0.52 -8.05 9.56
CA GLU A 376 -0.71 -7.64 10.24
C GLU A 376 -0.78 -6.13 10.45
N ASN A 377 0.36 -5.46 10.64
CA ASN A 377 0.43 -4.01 10.80
C ASN A 377 0.10 -3.29 9.48
N LEU A 378 0.66 -3.76 8.37
CA LEU A 378 0.36 -3.28 7.02
C LEU A 378 -1.12 -3.50 6.68
N LEU A 379 -1.65 -4.70 6.92
CA LEU A 379 -3.04 -5.03 6.62
C LEU A 379 -4.04 -4.22 7.48
N ARG A 380 -3.77 -4.05 8.78
CA ARG A 380 -4.60 -3.25 9.69
C ARG A 380 -4.63 -1.78 9.29
N ARG A 381 -3.46 -1.18 9.02
CA ARG A 381 -3.38 0.20 8.49
C ARG A 381 -4.09 0.33 7.14
N SER A 382 -4.03 -0.70 6.30
CA SER A 382 -4.73 -0.69 5.00
C SER A 382 -6.24 -0.71 5.16
N LEU A 383 -6.78 -1.51 6.09
CA LEU A 383 -8.21 -1.51 6.43
C LEU A 383 -8.65 -0.16 7.00
N GLN A 384 -7.92 0.39 7.97
CA GLN A 384 -8.20 1.72 8.55
C GLN A 384 -8.22 2.83 7.48
N PHE A 385 -7.27 2.80 6.55
CA PHE A 385 -7.26 3.75 5.44
C PHE A 385 -8.48 3.56 4.53
N TYR A 386 -8.83 2.33 4.14
CA TYR A 386 -10.04 2.07 3.35
C TYR A 386 -11.35 2.40 4.07
N THR A 387 -11.42 2.32 5.41
CA THR A 387 -12.54 2.89 6.17
C THR A 387 -12.65 4.40 5.91
N SER A 388 -11.54 5.15 5.95
CA SER A 388 -11.57 6.59 5.65
C SER A 388 -11.96 6.90 4.18
N VAL A 389 -11.68 5.97 3.24
CA VAL A 389 -12.15 6.08 1.84
C VAL A 389 -13.64 5.77 1.73
N ALA A 390 -14.16 4.79 2.46
CA ALA A 390 -15.59 4.54 2.58
C ALA A 390 -16.34 5.75 3.18
N GLU A 391 -15.79 6.38 4.22
CA GLU A 391 -16.31 7.63 4.78
C GLU A 391 -16.25 8.79 3.78
N PHE A 392 -15.17 8.91 3.01
CA PHE A 392 -15.05 9.89 1.92
C PHE A 392 -16.15 9.70 0.86
N LEU A 393 -16.41 8.45 0.46
CA LEU A 393 -17.43 8.10 -0.53
C LEU A 393 -18.86 8.35 0.00
N LEU A 394 -19.14 7.99 1.25
CA LEU A 394 -20.39 8.34 1.94
C LEU A 394 -20.59 9.85 2.04
N ALA A 395 -19.53 10.61 2.37
CA ALA A 395 -19.59 12.07 2.39
C ALA A 395 -19.80 12.68 0.99
N ALA A 396 -19.22 12.08 -0.06
CA ALA A 396 -19.35 12.52 -1.45
C ALA A 396 -20.76 12.30 -2.02
N LEU A 397 -21.50 11.31 -1.50
CA LEU A 397 -22.93 11.16 -1.78
C LEU A 397 -23.77 12.34 -1.26
N ALA A 398 -23.27 13.13 -0.30
CA ALA A 398 -23.81 14.42 0.15
C ALA A 398 -25.33 14.47 0.52
N ILE A 399 -25.98 13.32 0.62
CA ILE A 399 -27.42 13.19 0.91
C ILE A 399 -27.61 13.12 2.43
N PRO A 400 -28.45 14.00 3.02
CA PRO A 400 -28.78 13.95 4.44
C PRO A 400 -29.32 12.57 4.83
N GLY A 401 -28.62 11.89 5.73
CA GLY A 401 -28.99 10.54 6.16
C GLY A 401 -28.48 9.41 5.27
N ALA A 402 -27.59 9.63 4.29
CA ALA A 402 -26.92 8.55 3.57
C ALA A 402 -26.19 7.61 4.55
N GLY A 403 -26.78 6.42 4.77
CA GLY A 403 -26.38 5.48 5.82
C GLY A 403 -27.49 5.12 6.81
N SER A 404 -28.64 5.79 6.76
CA SER A 404 -29.86 5.37 7.46
C SER A 404 -30.71 4.45 6.57
N PRO A 405 -31.51 3.53 7.14
CA PRO A 405 -32.37 2.63 6.36
C PRO A 405 -33.53 3.38 5.67
N SER A 406 -33.93 4.54 6.21
CA SER A 406 -35.03 5.36 5.71
C SER A 406 -34.68 6.21 4.49
N SER A 407 -33.40 6.36 4.16
CA SER A 407 -32.95 7.07 2.95
C SER A 407 -32.67 6.14 1.76
N LEU A 408 -32.87 4.83 1.90
CA LEU A 408 -32.49 3.83 0.90
C LEU A 408 -33.72 3.17 0.24
N PRO A 409 -33.67 2.88 -1.08
CA PRO A 409 -32.63 3.26 -2.04
C PRO A 409 -32.52 4.78 -2.19
N LEU A 410 -31.30 5.30 -2.37
CA LEU A 410 -31.08 6.75 -2.49
C LEU A 410 -31.87 7.30 -3.70
N PRO A 411 -32.61 8.43 -3.57
CA PRO A 411 -33.42 8.95 -4.67
C PRO A 411 -32.59 9.76 -5.68
N GLY A 412 -33.00 9.70 -6.96
CA GLY A 412 -32.55 10.60 -8.02
C GLY A 412 -31.17 10.29 -8.63
N GLU A 413 -30.68 11.21 -9.46
CA GLU A 413 -29.31 11.17 -9.98
C GLU A 413 -28.32 11.62 -8.90
N GLY A 414 -27.22 10.88 -8.76
CA GLY A 414 -26.22 11.14 -7.73
C GLY A 414 -25.47 12.46 -7.92
N PRO A 415 -24.93 13.07 -6.84
CA PRO A 415 -24.21 14.34 -6.94
C PRO A 415 -23.07 14.27 -7.96
N PRO A 416 -22.87 15.31 -8.79
CA PRO A 416 -21.80 15.33 -9.79
C PRO A 416 -20.41 15.01 -9.22
N ILE A 417 -20.12 15.45 -7.98
CA ILE A 417 -18.87 15.17 -7.29
C ILE A 417 -18.63 13.67 -7.08
N PHE A 418 -19.67 12.89 -6.75
CA PHE A 418 -19.58 11.43 -6.61
C PHE A 418 -19.52 10.75 -7.98
N SER A 419 -20.42 11.13 -8.88
CA SER A 419 -20.54 10.59 -10.24
C SER A 419 -19.26 10.74 -11.09
N ALA A 420 -18.43 11.74 -10.78
CA ALA A 420 -17.14 12.03 -11.41
C ALA A 420 -15.92 11.33 -10.76
N LEU A 421 -16.06 10.63 -9.63
CA LEU A 421 -14.94 9.91 -9.00
C LEU A 421 -14.49 8.71 -9.84
N PRO A 422 -13.19 8.31 -9.77
CA PRO A 422 -12.71 7.09 -10.42
C PRO A 422 -13.40 5.82 -9.93
N GLU A 423 -13.66 4.85 -10.80
CA GLU A 423 -14.23 3.54 -10.42
C GLU A 423 -13.35 2.80 -9.40
N TRP A 424 -12.03 2.91 -9.54
CA TRP A 424 -11.08 2.19 -8.68
C TRP A 424 -11.12 2.63 -7.21
N TYR A 425 -11.67 3.80 -6.88
CA TYR A 425 -11.90 4.21 -5.47
C TYR A 425 -12.80 3.21 -4.73
N VAL A 426 -13.69 2.52 -5.47
CA VAL A 426 -14.62 1.51 -4.95
C VAL A 426 -14.10 0.11 -5.21
N GLU A 427 -13.52 -0.13 -6.39
CA GLU A 427 -12.96 -1.43 -6.78
C GLU A 427 -11.82 -1.88 -5.86
N ASP A 428 -10.89 -0.98 -5.50
CA ASP A 428 -9.74 -1.29 -4.65
C ASP A 428 -10.15 -1.75 -3.24
N ILE A 429 -11.22 -1.16 -2.68
CA ILE A 429 -11.79 -1.56 -1.39
C ILE A 429 -12.29 -3.00 -1.49
N ALA A 430 -13.14 -3.28 -2.50
CA ALA A 430 -13.73 -4.60 -2.67
C ALA A 430 -12.67 -5.66 -2.96
N GLU A 431 -11.73 -5.40 -3.87
CA GLU A 431 -10.67 -6.35 -4.22
C GLU A 431 -9.69 -6.59 -3.06
N PHE A 432 -9.36 -5.57 -2.26
CA PHE A 432 -8.55 -5.76 -1.05
C PHE A 432 -9.28 -6.58 0.02
N LEU A 433 -10.57 -6.32 0.27
CA LEU A 433 -11.38 -7.12 1.19
C LEU A 433 -11.49 -8.57 0.70
N LEU A 434 -11.78 -8.78 -0.59
CA LEU A 434 -11.78 -10.11 -1.21
C LEU A 434 -10.42 -10.80 -1.04
N PHE A 435 -9.31 -10.11 -1.27
CA PHE A 435 -7.96 -10.64 -1.02
C PHE A 435 -7.79 -11.08 0.45
N ALA A 436 -8.08 -10.20 1.41
CA ALA A 436 -7.87 -10.45 2.83
C ALA A 436 -8.74 -11.59 3.37
N LEU A 437 -9.98 -11.72 2.88
CA LEU A 437 -10.93 -12.77 3.24
C LEU A 437 -10.64 -14.11 2.52
N HIS A 438 -10.32 -14.09 1.23
CA HIS A 438 -10.12 -15.31 0.43
C HIS A 438 -8.82 -16.06 0.69
N ILE A 439 -7.84 -15.44 1.35
CA ILE A 439 -6.56 -16.07 1.73
C ILE A 439 -6.77 -17.42 2.47
N SER A 440 -7.91 -17.59 3.16
CA SER A 440 -8.27 -18.84 3.85
C SER A 440 -8.68 -20.01 2.92
N LYS A 441 -9.21 -19.76 1.71
CA LYS A 441 -9.67 -20.84 0.79
C LYS A 441 -8.53 -21.63 0.12
N CYS A 442 -7.27 -21.28 0.38
CA CYS A 442 -6.13 -22.10 -0.02
C CYS A 442 -5.92 -23.25 0.97
N VAL A 443 -6.54 -24.40 0.67
CA VAL A 443 -6.53 -25.69 1.42
C VAL A 443 -5.12 -26.24 1.77
N LEU A 444 -4.04 -25.59 1.31
CA LEU A 444 -2.67 -25.94 1.65
C LEU A 444 -1.99 -24.83 2.47
N ILE A 445 -1.62 -25.23 3.69
CA ILE A 445 -0.59 -24.69 4.59
C ILE A 445 -1.07 -23.73 5.72
N LEU A 446 -0.73 -24.15 6.94
CA LEU A 446 -1.14 -23.68 8.28
C LEU A 446 -0.67 -22.26 8.69
N VAL A 447 -0.34 -21.42 7.71
CA VAL A 447 0.22 -20.06 7.90
C VAL A 447 -0.84 -18.98 7.66
N HIS A 448 -1.83 -19.22 6.81
CA HIS A 448 -2.89 -18.27 6.44
C HIS A 448 -4.00 -18.05 7.50
N ARG A 449 -3.80 -18.59 8.70
CA ARG A 449 -4.74 -18.60 9.84
C ARG A 449 -4.88 -17.24 10.58
N PHE A 450 -4.62 -16.09 9.95
CA PHE A 450 -4.61 -14.78 10.63
C PHE A 450 -5.32 -13.64 9.88
N CYS A 451 -5.21 -13.53 8.55
CA CYS A 451 -5.78 -12.39 7.81
C CYS A 451 -7.30 -12.17 8.02
N PRO A 452 -8.18 -13.20 8.02
CA PRO A 452 -9.61 -13.00 8.25
C PRO A 452 -9.95 -12.44 9.64
N SER A 453 -9.12 -12.73 10.65
CA SER A 453 -9.28 -12.18 12.00
C SER A 453 -8.92 -10.70 12.03
N VAL A 454 -7.83 -10.30 11.36
CA VAL A 454 -7.48 -8.87 11.20
C VAL A 454 -8.62 -8.09 10.52
N VAL A 455 -9.31 -8.68 9.54
CA VAL A 455 -10.51 -8.08 8.92
C VAL A 455 -11.66 -7.98 9.93
N ALA A 456 -12.04 -9.08 10.60
CA ALA A 456 -13.13 -9.06 11.58
C ALA A 456 -12.90 -8.05 12.73
N ASP A 457 -11.66 -7.92 13.19
CA ASP A 457 -11.26 -7.04 14.30
C ASP A 457 -11.07 -5.57 13.89
N SER A 458 -10.90 -5.26 12.60
CA SER A 458 -10.52 -3.90 12.14
C SER A 458 -11.49 -3.28 11.13
N VAL A 459 -12.52 -3.99 10.67
CA VAL A 459 -13.59 -3.40 9.86
C VAL A 459 -14.50 -2.60 10.79
N GLU A 460 -14.52 -1.29 10.60
CA GLU A 460 -15.36 -0.34 11.35
C GLU A 460 -16.74 -0.20 10.68
N ASP A 461 -17.73 0.30 11.43
CA ASP A 461 -19.12 0.34 10.95
C ASP A 461 -19.29 1.26 9.72
N SER A 462 -18.51 2.34 9.59
CA SER A 462 -18.52 3.20 8.39
C SER A 462 -18.29 2.42 7.10
N LEU A 463 -17.39 1.42 7.13
CA LEU A 463 -17.10 0.56 5.98
C LEU A 463 -18.24 -0.42 5.70
N VAL A 464 -18.90 -0.96 6.73
CA VAL A 464 -20.10 -1.79 6.60
C VAL A 464 -21.25 -0.99 5.98
N THR A 465 -21.51 0.22 6.49
CA THR A 465 -22.53 1.14 5.98
C THR A 465 -22.29 1.45 4.51
N TRP A 466 -21.04 1.75 4.11
CA TRP A 466 -20.68 1.99 2.71
C TRP A 466 -20.97 0.77 1.80
N LEU A 467 -20.56 -0.43 2.20
CA LEU A 467 -20.82 -1.66 1.41
C LEU A 467 -22.33 -1.88 1.23
N LEU A 468 -23.13 -1.68 2.28
CA LEU A 468 -24.58 -1.83 2.25
C LEU A 468 -25.26 -0.74 1.40
N VAL A 469 -24.84 0.53 1.51
CA VAL A 469 -25.33 1.65 0.68
C VAL A 469 -25.04 1.39 -0.80
N GLY A 470 -23.85 0.89 -1.13
CA GLY A 470 -23.45 0.54 -2.50
C GLY A 470 -24.35 -0.54 -3.13
N VAL A 471 -24.63 -1.62 -2.39
CA VAL A 471 -25.55 -2.69 -2.86
C VAL A 471 -26.99 -2.21 -2.94
N CYS A 472 -27.44 -1.36 -2.03
CA CYS A 472 -28.83 -0.86 -2.01
C CYS A 472 -29.08 0.28 -3.02
N SER A 473 -28.05 0.88 -3.60
CA SER A 473 -28.16 1.99 -4.57
C SER A 473 -27.42 1.70 -5.89
N PRO A 474 -27.70 0.58 -6.58
CA PRO A 474 -26.90 0.13 -7.73
C PRO A 474 -26.92 1.11 -8.91
N HIS A 475 -28.00 1.89 -9.04
CA HIS A 475 -28.16 2.90 -10.08
C HIS A 475 -27.18 4.08 -9.97
N TYR A 476 -26.45 4.25 -8.86
CA TYR A 476 -25.35 5.21 -8.73
C TYR A 476 -24.08 4.78 -9.49
N PHE A 477 -23.99 3.51 -9.86
CA PHE A 477 -22.88 2.97 -10.65
C PHE A 477 -23.30 2.81 -12.12
N ARG A 478 -22.35 3.01 -13.03
CA ARG A 478 -22.48 2.68 -14.45
C ARG A 478 -21.98 1.27 -14.75
N ASN A 479 -20.95 0.84 -14.02
CA ASN A 479 -20.34 -0.46 -14.15
C ASN A 479 -20.97 -1.46 -13.14
N PRO A 480 -21.82 -2.41 -13.58
CA PRO A 480 -22.45 -3.38 -12.68
C PRO A 480 -21.46 -4.33 -11.99
N TYR A 481 -20.28 -4.58 -12.59
CA TYR A 481 -19.26 -5.44 -11.99
C TYR A 481 -18.73 -4.91 -10.64
N LEU A 482 -18.81 -3.59 -10.39
CA LEU A 482 -18.46 -2.99 -9.09
C LEU A 482 -19.41 -3.49 -7.99
N ILE A 483 -20.72 -3.51 -8.26
CA ILE A 483 -21.75 -3.98 -7.32
C ILE A 483 -21.60 -5.49 -7.12
N ALA A 484 -21.38 -6.25 -8.19
CA ALA A 484 -21.13 -7.69 -8.11
C ALA A 484 -19.92 -8.03 -7.22
N LYS A 485 -18.82 -7.25 -7.29
CA LYS A 485 -17.67 -7.39 -6.37
C LYS A 485 -18.02 -7.06 -4.90
N ILE A 486 -18.86 -6.05 -4.65
CA ILE A 486 -19.32 -5.71 -3.28
C ILE A 486 -20.22 -6.84 -2.74
N ILE A 487 -21.11 -7.39 -3.56
CA ILE A 487 -21.94 -8.56 -3.20
C ILE A 487 -21.05 -9.78 -2.92
N GLU A 488 -19.99 -10.01 -3.72
CA GLU A 488 -19.01 -11.07 -3.44
C GLU A 488 -18.32 -10.88 -2.07
N VAL A 489 -18.01 -9.64 -1.65
CA VAL A 489 -17.49 -9.37 -0.30
C VAL A 489 -18.49 -9.79 0.77
N LEU A 490 -19.75 -9.36 0.67
CA LEU A 490 -20.80 -9.70 1.64
C LEU A 490 -21.03 -11.22 1.71
N PHE A 491 -21.07 -11.89 0.56
CA PHE A 491 -21.17 -13.34 0.45
C PHE A 491 -20.00 -14.05 1.16
N VAL A 492 -18.76 -13.63 0.91
CA VAL A 492 -17.56 -14.27 1.48
C VAL A 492 -17.42 -14.06 2.99
N VAL A 493 -18.06 -13.03 3.56
CA VAL A 493 -18.14 -12.80 5.01
C VAL A 493 -19.07 -13.80 5.72
N ASN A 494 -19.96 -14.51 5.00
CA ASN A 494 -20.85 -15.53 5.57
C ASN A 494 -20.05 -16.64 6.31
N PRO A 495 -20.40 -16.99 7.58
CA PRO A 495 -19.74 -18.03 8.36
C PRO A 495 -19.67 -19.41 7.71
N GLY A 496 -20.65 -19.78 6.86
CA GLY A 496 -20.61 -21.02 6.09
C GLY A 496 -19.46 -21.09 5.08
N ILE A 497 -18.93 -19.93 4.68
CA ILE A 497 -17.83 -19.77 3.73
C ILE A 497 -16.51 -19.40 4.44
N GLN A 498 -16.61 -18.59 5.48
CA GLN A 498 -15.51 -18.14 6.32
C GLN A 498 -15.93 -18.19 7.80
N PRO A 499 -15.70 -19.30 8.52
CA PRO A 499 -16.14 -19.46 9.91
C PRO A 499 -15.56 -18.43 10.89
N ARG A 500 -14.55 -17.66 10.48
CA ARG A 500 -13.84 -16.66 11.29
C ARG A 500 -14.46 -15.27 11.26
N THR A 501 -15.38 -15.01 10.33
CA THR A 501 -16.03 -13.71 10.19
C THR A 501 -17.42 -13.67 10.83
N GLU A 502 -17.75 -14.64 11.69
CA GLU A 502 -19.01 -14.73 12.44
C GLU A 502 -19.42 -13.41 13.13
N GLN A 503 -18.50 -12.76 13.83
CA GLN A 503 -18.77 -11.48 14.50
C GLN A 503 -19.03 -10.33 13.52
N LEU A 504 -18.30 -10.29 12.40
CA LEU A 504 -18.49 -9.29 11.36
C LEU A 504 -19.80 -9.53 10.60
N HIS A 505 -20.13 -10.78 10.30
CA HIS A 505 -21.40 -11.17 9.69
C HIS A 505 -22.58 -10.82 10.59
N ALA A 506 -22.51 -11.11 11.88
CA ALA A 506 -23.54 -10.75 12.85
C ALA A 506 -23.73 -9.21 12.90
N ARG A 507 -22.65 -8.43 12.88
CA ARG A 507 -22.71 -6.96 12.77
C ARG A 507 -23.37 -6.47 11.47
N ILE A 508 -23.04 -7.08 10.32
CA ILE A 508 -23.66 -6.75 9.04
C ILE A 508 -25.15 -7.04 9.08
N MET A 509 -25.55 -8.23 9.56
CA MET A 509 -26.95 -8.64 9.60
C MET A 509 -27.80 -7.81 10.57
N ALA A 510 -27.23 -7.40 11.71
CA ALA A 510 -27.85 -6.49 12.66
C ALA A 510 -27.77 -5.00 12.24
N HIS A 511 -27.18 -4.68 11.08
CA HIS A 511 -27.16 -3.31 10.58
C HIS A 511 -28.55 -2.91 10.07
N PRO A 512 -29.13 -1.75 10.43
CA PRO A 512 -30.52 -1.42 10.08
C PRO A 512 -30.83 -1.44 8.58
N ILE A 513 -29.85 -1.10 7.72
CA ILE A 513 -29.97 -1.23 6.26
C ILE A 513 -30.13 -2.70 5.82
N SER A 514 -29.39 -3.61 6.48
CA SER A 514 -29.43 -5.05 6.17
C SER A 514 -30.79 -5.65 6.52
N GLU A 515 -31.34 -5.31 7.69
CA GLU A 515 -32.65 -5.79 8.12
C GLU A 515 -33.81 -5.31 7.22
N THR A 516 -33.70 -4.11 6.65
CA THR A 516 -34.83 -3.45 5.96
C THR A 516 -34.77 -3.49 4.44
N GLN A 517 -33.57 -3.34 3.83
CA GLN A 517 -33.43 -3.11 2.38
C GLN A 517 -32.65 -4.20 1.65
N LEU A 518 -31.66 -4.82 2.31
CA LEU A 518 -30.72 -5.74 1.63
C LEU A 518 -31.42 -6.92 0.93
N PRO A 519 -32.38 -7.66 1.54
CA PRO A 519 -33.06 -8.76 0.85
C PRO A 519 -33.81 -8.32 -0.41
N SER A 520 -34.51 -7.18 -0.35
CA SER A 520 -35.23 -6.64 -1.52
C SER A 520 -34.27 -6.21 -2.64
N CYS A 521 -33.14 -5.61 -2.28
CA CYS A 521 -32.13 -5.17 -3.25
C CYS A 521 -31.41 -6.35 -3.91
N LEU A 522 -31.05 -7.39 -3.14
CA LEU A 522 -30.45 -8.62 -3.68
C LEU A 522 -31.40 -9.36 -4.63
N MET A 523 -32.70 -9.47 -4.28
CA MET A 523 -33.69 -10.06 -5.18
C MET A 523 -33.85 -9.26 -6.48
N LYS A 524 -33.93 -7.92 -6.41
CA LYS A 524 -34.00 -7.05 -7.60
C LYS A 524 -32.77 -7.17 -8.49
N PHE A 525 -31.59 -7.28 -7.89
CA PHE A 525 -30.33 -7.49 -8.60
C PHE A 525 -30.36 -8.83 -9.35
N TYR A 526 -30.73 -9.92 -8.66
CA TYR A 526 -30.88 -11.25 -9.26
C TYR A 526 -31.86 -11.23 -10.45
N THR A 527 -33.06 -10.66 -10.28
CA THR A 527 -34.08 -10.62 -11.36
C THR A 527 -33.75 -9.67 -12.50
N GLY A 528 -32.96 -8.62 -12.24
CA GLY A 528 -32.58 -7.64 -13.26
C GLY A 528 -31.41 -8.08 -14.15
N GLU A 529 -30.62 -9.06 -13.72
CA GLU A 529 -29.49 -9.59 -14.50
C GLU A 529 -29.87 -10.76 -15.43
N GLU A 530 -31.07 -11.36 -15.30
CA GLU A 530 -31.56 -12.39 -16.25
C GLU A 530 -31.82 -11.84 -17.66
N GLU A 531 -31.99 -10.52 -17.83
CA GLU A 531 -32.11 -9.85 -19.13
C GLU A 531 -30.74 -9.48 -19.76
N GLY A 532 -29.62 -9.71 -19.05
CA GLY A 532 -28.27 -9.31 -19.45
C GLY A 532 -27.32 -10.48 -19.70
N ASP A 533 -27.03 -10.74 -20.98
CA ASP A 533 -26.37 -11.95 -21.53
C ASP A 533 -24.89 -12.23 -21.11
N GLN A 534 -24.39 -11.66 -20.00
CA GLN A 534 -22.96 -11.68 -19.62
C GLN A 534 -22.61 -11.96 -18.14
N PHE A 535 -23.58 -12.26 -17.27
CA PHE A 535 -23.36 -12.46 -15.82
C PHE A 535 -23.41 -13.88 -15.17
N PRO A 536 -23.47 -15.05 -15.87
CA PRO A 536 -23.74 -16.34 -15.20
C PRO A 536 -22.78 -16.82 -14.09
N SER A 537 -21.52 -16.39 -14.06
CA SER A 537 -20.46 -17.09 -13.29
C SER A 537 -20.30 -16.69 -11.81
N ILE A 538 -20.92 -15.59 -11.39
CA ILE A 538 -20.98 -15.15 -9.99
C ILE A 538 -22.27 -15.66 -9.35
N LEU A 539 -23.41 -15.47 -10.02
CA LEU A 539 -24.73 -15.91 -9.54
C LEU A 539 -24.80 -17.43 -9.27
N MET A 540 -24.21 -18.28 -10.12
CA MET A 540 -24.13 -19.75 -9.89
C MET A 540 -23.35 -20.19 -8.63
N LYS A 541 -22.73 -19.26 -7.88
CA LYS A 541 -22.10 -19.57 -6.59
C LYS A 541 -22.91 -19.09 -5.39
N ILE A 542 -23.93 -18.27 -5.61
CA ILE A 542 -24.78 -17.68 -4.57
C ILE A 542 -26.12 -18.42 -4.57
N GLU A 543 -26.05 -19.75 -4.40
CA GLU A 543 -27.19 -20.50 -3.86
C GLU A 543 -27.20 -20.24 -2.34
N PHE A 544 -28.35 -19.78 -1.84
CA PHE A 544 -28.57 -19.35 -0.44
C PHE A 544 -28.78 -20.53 0.52
#